data_AF-A0A956DHG8-F1
#
_entry.id   AF-A0A956DHG8-F1
#
_cell.length_a   1.000
_cell.length_b   1.000
_cell.length_c   1.000
_cell.angle_alpha   90.00
_cell.angle_beta   90.00
_cell.angle_gamma   90.00
#
_symmetry.space_group_name_H-M   'P 1'
#
loop_
_entity.id
_entity.type
_entity.pdbx_description
1 polymer ?
#
loop_
_entity_poly.entity_id
_entity_poly.type
_entity_poly.pdbx_seq_one_letter_code
_entity_poly.pdbx_strand_id
1 'polypeptide(L)'
;MKASSPGAKGKRAPSKRAAEAPRKRTKLPPERPGRPGGIRARNRDVRIAALLDASLKLFLERGVEAVSIDEIAREAGMAKGNFYRYFDDKRAIVDHLLAPVATEVRTAMRKCAVSLGRASDPSAMGLAYAMLAMELAQATTSRLDVVRLYL
;
A
#
# COMPACT_ATOMS: atom_id res chain seq x y z
N MET A 1 -38.00 62.32 4.39
CA MET A 1 -38.68 61.21 5.10
C MET A 1 -37.82 59.97 4.85
N LYS A 2 -36.99 59.54 5.82
CA LYS A 2 -37.20 58.37 6.71
C LYS A 2 -37.47 57.07 5.91
N ALA A 3 -36.77 55.95 6.07
CA ALA A 3 -35.83 55.51 7.10
C ALA A 3 -35.00 54.26 6.64
N SER A 4 -33.80 54.14 7.20
CA SER A 4 -33.14 52.97 7.82
C SER A 4 -33.01 51.58 7.13
N SER A 5 -31.74 51.17 6.92
CA SER A 5 -31.14 49.81 7.03
C SER A 5 -31.44 49.15 8.42
N PRO A 6 -31.12 47.85 8.76
CA PRO A 6 -30.07 46.95 8.20
C PRO A 6 -30.31 45.41 8.19
N GLY A 7 -29.45 44.69 7.41
CA GLY A 7 -28.75 43.47 7.84
C GLY A 7 -29.47 42.10 7.90
N ALA A 8 -28.97 41.13 7.13
CA ALA A 8 -28.84 39.73 7.59
C ALA A 8 -27.75 38.99 6.79
N LYS A 9 -26.65 38.66 7.49
CA LYS A 9 -25.61 37.70 7.07
C LYS A 9 -26.13 36.27 7.21
N GLY A 10 -25.65 35.37 6.34
CA GLY A 10 -25.64 33.92 6.56
C GLY A 10 -26.48 33.17 5.53
N LYS A 11 -26.07 32.01 5.00
CA LYS A 11 -24.92 31.15 5.23
C LYS A 11 -24.61 30.47 3.90
N ARG A 12 -23.33 30.45 3.50
CA ARG A 12 -22.86 29.61 2.38
C ARG A 12 -23.10 28.15 2.77
N ALA A 13 -24.00 27.48 2.07
CA ALA A 13 -24.08 26.02 2.11
C ALA A 13 -22.82 25.46 1.40
N PRO A 14 -22.11 24.49 2.00
CA PRO A 14 -20.89 23.95 1.41
C PRO A 14 -21.22 23.19 0.13
N SER A 15 -20.44 23.47 -0.92
CA SER A 15 -20.60 22.85 -2.23
C SER A 15 -20.51 21.34 -2.10
N LYS A 16 -21.51 20.63 -2.63
CA LYS A 16 -21.42 19.21 -2.95
C LYS A 16 -20.28 19.00 -3.96
N ARG A 17 -19.04 18.91 -3.48
CA ARG A 17 -17.95 18.27 -4.21
C ARG A 17 -18.18 16.77 -4.09
N ALA A 18 -19.12 16.28 -4.89
CA ALA A 18 -19.09 14.88 -5.29
C ALA A 18 -17.68 14.61 -5.82
N ALA A 19 -17.01 13.64 -5.20
CA ALA A 19 -15.68 13.22 -5.56
C ALA A 19 -15.69 12.78 -7.03
N GLU A 20 -15.27 13.68 -7.93
CA GLU A 20 -15.01 13.35 -9.32
C GLU A 20 -13.84 12.36 -9.33
N ALA A 21 -14.14 11.10 -9.65
CA ALA A 21 -13.16 10.05 -9.82
C ALA A 21 -12.08 10.54 -10.81
N PRO A 22 -10.78 10.39 -10.50
CA PRO A 22 -9.74 10.89 -11.40
C PRO A 22 -9.79 10.09 -12.71
N ARG A 23 -10.06 10.80 -13.80
CA ARG A 23 -10.02 10.31 -15.19
C ARG A 23 -8.68 9.59 -15.41
N LYS A 24 -8.72 8.37 -15.95
CA LYS A 24 -7.54 7.58 -16.36
C LYS A 24 -6.61 8.47 -17.19
N ARG A 25 -5.53 8.99 -16.58
CA ARG A 25 -4.43 9.61 -17.32
C ARG A 25 -3.61 8.48 -17.92
N THR A 26 -3.81 8.30 -19.20
CA THR A 26 -3.14 7.35 -20.07
C THR A 26 -1.62 7.57 -20.02
N LYS A 27 -0.90 6.52 -19.60
CA LYS A 27 0.53 6.22 -19.80
C LYS A 27 1.50 7.41 -19.64
N LEU A 28 2.05 7.57 -18.43
CA LEU A 28 3.33 8.29 -18.29
C LEU A 28 4.39 7.61 -19.18
N PRO A 29 5.30 8.38 -19.81
CA PRO A 29 6.42 7.82 -20.55
C PRO A 29 7.17 6.82 -19.67
N PRO A 30 7.59 5.65 -20.19
CA PRO A 30 8.35 4.70 -19.40
C PRO A 30 9.61 5.41 -18.88
N GLU A 31 9.70 5.57 -17.56
CA GLU A 31 10.93 6.05 -16.94
C GLU A 31 12.05 5.12 -17.38
N ARG A 32 13.15 5.67 -17.89
CA ARG A 32 14.36 4.92 -18.22
C ARG A 32 15.02 4.59 -16.88
N PRO A 33 14.88 3.36 -16.35
CA PRO A 33 15.50 3.02 -15.07
C PRO A 33 17.00 3.19 -15.26
N GLY A 34 17.66 3.91 -14.35
CA GLY A 34 19.12 3.92 -14.34
C GLY A 34 19.65 2.49 -14.22
N ARG A 35 20.91 2.25 -14.60
CA ARG A 35 21.55 0.93 -14.45
C ARG A 35 21.27 0.37 -13.03
N PRO A 36 20.88 -0.91 -12.88
CA PRO A 36 20.69 -1.54 -11.57
C PRO A 36 21.89 -1.28 -10.67
N GLY A 37 21.64 -0.89 -9.41
CA GLY A 37 22.69 -0.52 -8.45
C GLY A 37 23.29 0.90 -8.62
N GLY A 38 22.90 1.64 -9.66
CA GLY A 38 23.32 3.03 -9.83
C GLY A 38 22.58 4.01 -8.91
N ILE A 39 23.12 5.22 -8.75
CA ILE A 39 22.56 6.29 -7.89
C ILE A 39 21.08 6.56 -8.20
N ARG A 40 20.69 6.53 -9.48
CA ARG A 40 19.30 6.75 -9.90
C ARG A 40 18.35 5.63 -9.43
N ALA A 41 18.79 4.37 -9.47
CA ALA A 41 18.00 3.24 -8.98
C ALA A 41 17.84 3.34 -7.45
N ARG A 42 18.93 3.59 -6.73
CA ARG A 42 18.90 3.76 -5.28
C ARG A 42 17.98 4.91 -4.84
N ASN A 43 18.05 6.06 -5.52
CA ASN A 43 17.15 7.19 -5.24
C ASN A 43 15.69 6.87 -5.52
N ARG A 44 15.40 6.00 -6.51
CA ARG A 44 14.05 5.51 -6.78
C ARG A 44 13.57 4.61 -5.64
N ASP A 45 14.40 3.69 -5.17
CA ASP A 45 14.07 2.79 -4.07
C ASP A 45 13.80 3.55 -2.76
N VAL A 46 14.62 4.56 -2.46
CA VAL A 46 14.41 5.46 -1.30
C VAL A 46 13.06 6.20 -1.40
N ARG A 47 12.68 6.65 -2.60
CA ARG A 47 11.41 7.35 -2.79
C ARG A 47 10.20 6.41 -2.68
N ILE A 48 10.33 5.19 -3.18
CA ILE A 48 9.32 4.15 -3.02
C ILE A 48 9.15 3.84 -1.53
N ALA A 49 10.24 3.60 -0.81
CA ALA A 49 10.21 3.33 0.63
C ALA A 49 9.49 4.45 1.40
N ALA A 50 9.84 5.72 1.15
CA ALA A 50 9.19 6.85 1.81
C ALA A 50 7.67 6.91 1.55
N LEU A 51 7.21 6.58 0.34
CA LEU A 51 5.78 6.50 0.03
C LEU A 51 5.09 5.32 0.72
N LEU A 52 5.75 4.16 0.80
CA LEU A 52 5.22 2.98 1.49
C LEU A 52 5.11 3.21 2.99
N ASP A 53 6.14 3.78 3.62
CA ASP A 53 6.16 4.07 5.06
C ASP A 53 5.09 5.08 5.44
N ALA A 54 4.98 6.18 4.68
CA ALA A 54 3.93 7.18 4.85
C ALA A 54 2.53 6.57 4.71
N SER A 55 2.34 5.70 3.70
CA SER A 55 1.06 5.04 3.46
C SER A 55 0.69 4.10 4.58
N LEU A 56 1.61 3.23 4.99
CA LEU A 56 1.39 2.25 6.05
C LEU A 56 1.00 2.94 7.36
N LYS A 57 1.73 4.00 7.75
CA LYS A 57 1.41 4.82 8.93
C LYS A 57 -0.03 5.35 8.86
N LEU A 58 -0.38 6.04 7.77
CA LEU A 58 -1.70 6.65 7.63
C LEU A 58 -2.82 5.60 7.55
N PHE A 59 -2.58 4.47 6.88
CA PHE A 59 -3.55 3.38 6.77
C PHE A 59 -3.80 2.70 8.11
N LEU A 60 -2.78 2.52 8.95
CA LEU A 60 -2.94 1.97 10.29
C LEU A 60 -3.75 2.89 11.23
N GLU A 61 -3.63 4.20 11.04
CA GLU A 61 -4.33 5.18 11.87
C GLU A 61 -5.81 5.35 11.47
N ARG A 62 -6.11 5.34 10.16
CA ARG A 62 -7.40 5.81 9.62
C ARG A 62 -8.08 4.82 8.68
N GLY A 63 -7.45 3.70 8.38
CA GLY A 63 -7.87 2.75 7.37
C GLY A 63 -7.50 3.18 5.95
N VAL A 64 -7.44 2.22 5.03
CA VAL A 64 -7.02 2.45 3.63
C VAL A 64 -7.97 3.41 2.91
N GLU A 65 -9.28 3.28 3.10
CA GLU A 65 -10.26 4.07 2.34
C GLU A 65 -10.28 5.56 2.70
N ALA A 66 -10.05 5.90 3.97
CA ALA A 66 -10.09 7.29 4.44
C ALA A 66 -8.87 8.13 4.02
N VAL A 67 -7.79 7.48 3.59
CA VAL A 67 -6.52 8.15 3.25
C VAL A 67 -6.46 8.45 1.75
N SER A 68 -6.16 9.71 1.42
CA SER A 68 -5.99 10.18 0.05
C SER A 68 -4.52 10.14 -0.42
N ILE A 69 -4.33 10.07 -1.73
CA ILE A 69 -2.99 10.14 -2.37
C ILE A 69 -2.26 11.45 -2.04
N ASP A 70 -3.00 12.56 -1.87
CA ASP A 70 -2.42 13.85 -1.51
C ASP A 70 -1.81 13.83 -0.11
N GLU A 71 -2.50 13.20 0.85
CA GLU A 71 -2.00 13.06 2.21
C GLU A 71 -0.78 12.16 2.28
N ILE A 72 -0.78 11.04 1.53
CA ILE A 72 0.37 10.15 1.43
C ILE A 72 1.58 10.89 0.86
N ALA A 73 1.41 11.60 -0.27
CA ALA A 73 2.49 12.34 -0.89
C ALA A 73 3.05 13.41 0.05
N ARG A 74 2.16 14.14 0.74
CA ARG A 74 2.56 15.18 1.72
C ARG A 74 3.32 14.57 2.90
N GLU A 75 2.84 13.47 3.47
CA GLU A 75 3.50 12.76 4.57
C GLU A 75 4.89 12.23 4.16
N ALA A 76 5.01 11.77 2.91
CA ALA A 76 6.30 11.34 2.34
C ALA A 76 7.22 12.51 1.93
N GLY A 77 6.83 13.77 2.16
CA GLY A 77 7.60 14.95 1.77
C GLY A 77 7.69 15.17 0.25
N MET A 78 6.67 14.74 -0.50
CA MET A 78 6.64 14.77 -1.96
C MET A 78 5.42 15.52 -2.51
N ALA A 79 5.58 16.10 -3.71
CA ALA A 79 4.44 16.60 -4.46
C ALA A 79 3.56 15.43 -4.96
N LYS A 80 2.23 15.63 -5.05
CA LYS A 80 1.28 14.63 -5.58
C LYS A 80 1.71 14.02 -6.90
N GLY A 81 2.24 14.83 -7.82
CA GLY A 81 2.70 14.34 -9.14
C GLY A 81 3.83 13.31 -9.05
N ASN A 82 4.61 13.32 -7.96
CA ASN A 82 5.68 12.36 -7.73
C ASN A 82 5.14 10.96 -7.37
N PHE A 83 3.98 10.89 -6.70
CA PHE A 83 3.30 9.62 -6.42
C PHE A 83 3.08 8.82 -7.71
N TYR A 84 2.49 9.49 -8.71
CA TYR A 84 2.13 8.87 -10.00
C TYR A 84 3.34 8.47 -10.86
N ARG A 85 4.58 8.75 -10.42
CA ARG A 85 5.79 8.19 -11.03
C ARG A 85 6.13 6.80 -10.52
N TYR A 86 5.64 6.44 -9.33
CA TYR A 86 5.93 5.17 -8.66
C TYR A 86 4.73 4.25 -8.60
N PHE A 87 3.53 4.80 -8.42
CA PHE A 87 2.30 4.04 -8.22
C PHE A 87 1.16 4.64 -9.04
N ASP A 88 0.40 3.78 -9.73
CA ASP A 88 -0.76 4.22 -10.53
C ASP A 88 -1.93 4.65 -9.65
N ASP A 89 -2.12 3.99 -8.52
CA ASP A 89 -3.19 4.26 -7.57
C ASP A 89 -2.83 3.80 -6.14
N LYS A 90 -3.79 3.96 -5.22
CA LYS A 90 -3.67 3.54 -3.82
C LYS A 90 -3.58 2.00 -3.67
N ARG A 91 -4.18 1.23 -4.58
CA ARG A 91 -4.14 -0.24 -4.55
C ARG A 91 -2.75 -0.75 -4.87
N ALA A 92 -2.05 -0.13 -5.82
CA ALA A 92 -0.68 -0.47 -6.14
C ALA A 92 0.28 -0.38 -4.94
N ILE A 93 0.06 0.57 -4.02
CA ILE A 93 0.81 0.64 -2.75
C ILE A 93 0.49 -0.54 -1.85
N VAL A 94 -0.79 -0.83 -1.69
CA VAL A 94 -1.24 -1.94 -0.85
C VAL A 94 -0.71 -3.27 -1.38
N ASP A 95 -0.74 -3.49 -2.68
CA ASP A 95 -0.14 -4.66 -3.34
C ASP A 95 1.36 -4.74 -3.07
N HIS A 96 2.06 -3.61 -3.14
CA HIS A 96 3.50 -3.53 -2.88
C HIS A 96 3.84 -3.77 -1.40
N LEU A 97 2.97 -3.35 -0.47
CA LEU A 97 3.07 -3.67 0.95
C LEU A 97 2.83 -5.17 1.19
N LEU A 98 1.91 -5.81 0.46
CA LEU A 98 1.61 -7.25 0.61
C LEU A 98 2.60 -8.17 -0.10
N ALA A 99 3.27 -7.70 -1.16
CA ALA A 99 4.11 -8.54 -2.01
C ALA A 99 5.16 -9.38 -1.25
N PRO A 100 5.83 -8.88 -0.19
CA PRO A 100 6.74 -9.69 0.61
C PRO A 100 6.00 -10.82 1.37
N VAL A 101 4.85 -10.54 1.99
CA VAL A 101 4.04 -11.56 2.70
C VAL A 101 3.58 -12.64 1.72
N ALA A 102 3.07 -12.23 0.55
CA ALA A 102 2.66 -13.16 -0.50
C ALA A 102 3.83 -14.02 -1.02
N THR A 103 5.06 -13.49 -1.00
CA THR A 103 6.27 -14.23 -1.41
C THR A 103 6.70 -15.23 -0.35
N GLU A 104 6.63 -14.87 0.93
CA GLU A 104 6.91 -15.77 2.05
C GLU A 104 5.90 -16.92 2.09
N VAL A 105 4.60 -16.62 1.97
CA VAL A 105 3.52 -17.62 1.90
C VAL A 105 3.74 -18.59 0.73
N ARG A 106 4.00 -18.08 -0.48
CA ARG A 106 4.29 -18.93 -1.65
C ARG A 106 5.53 -19.81 -1.43
N THR A 107 6.55 -19.27 -0.77
CA THR A 107 7.78 -20.01 -0.46
C THR A 107 7.51 -21.15 0.52
N ALA A 108 6.73 -20.89 1.57
CA ALA A 108 6.33 -21.90 2.55
C ALA A 108 5.52 -23.02 1.89
N MET A 109 4.55 -22.66 1.04
CA MET A 109 3.76 -23.62 0.27
C MET A 109 4.64 -24.50 -0.64
N ARG A 110 5.60 -23.89 -1.34
CA ARG A 110 6.54 -24.63 -2.21
C ARG A 110 7.40 -25.60 -1.41
N LYS A 111 7.92 -25.19 -0.25
CA LYS A 111 8.71 -26.08 0.63
C LYS A 111 7.87 -27.26 1.12
N CYS A 112 6.64 -27.00 1.57
CA CYS A 112 5.71 -28.04 1.99
C CYS A 112 5.45 -29.04 0.86
N ALA A 113 5.15 -28.57 -0.36
CA ALA A 113 4.95 -29.43 -1.51
C ALA A 113 6.16 -30.34 -1.80
N VAL A 114 7.39 -29.81 -1.70
CA VAL A 114 8.62 -30.58 -1.86
C VAL A 114 8.78 -31.63 -0.75
N SER A 115 8.47 -31.28 0.51
CA SER A 115 8.55 -32.22 1.63
C SER A 115 7.51 -33.33 1.51
N LEU A 116 6.28 -33.01 1.10
CA LEU A 116 5.23 -34.01 0.86
C LEU A 116 5.59 -34.98 -0.26
N GLY A 117 6.20 -34.49 -1.34
CA GLY A 117 6.67 -35.35 -2.44
C GLY A 117 7.77 -36.34 -2.04
N ARG A 118 8.40 -36.16 -0.88
CA ARG A 118 9.45 -37.04 -0.32
C ARG A 118 8.98 -37.86 0.89
N ALA A 119 7.79 -37.59 1.40
CA ALA A 119 7.29 -38.23 2.62
C ALA A 119 6.93 -39.69 2.35
N SER A 120 7.51 -40.60 3.13
CA SER A 120 7.28 -42.05 3.04
C SER A 120 6.19 -42.57 3.97
N ASP A 121 5.81 -41.77 4.98
CA ASP A 121 4.92 -42.19 6.05
C ASP A 121 4.09 -41.01 6.61
N PRO A 122 3.00 -41.29 7.35
CA PRO A 122 2.13 -40.25 7.90
C PRO A 122 2.83 -39.24 8.84
N SER A 123 3.89 -39.63 9.54
CA SER A 123 4.60 -38.73 10.44
C SER A 123 5.41 -37.70 9.66
N ALA A 124 6.08 -38.13 8.58
CA ALA A 124 6.78 -37.23 7.67
C ALA A 124 5.83 -36.22 7.00
N MET A 125 4.61 -36.66 6.63
CA MET A 125 3.57 -35.76 6.13
C MET A 125 3.11 -34.77 7.20
N GLY A 126 2.87 -35.24 8.43
CA GLY A 126 2.51 -34.40 9.57
C GLY A 126 3.55 -33.31 9.85
N LEU A 127 4.83 -33.65 9.81
CA LEU A 127 5.92 -32.68 9.97
C LEU A 127 5.94 -31.63 8.85
N ALA A 128 5.70 -32.02 7.60
CA ALA A 128 5.63 -31.08 6.47
C ALA A 128 4.50 -30.06 6.66
N TYR A 129 3.32 -30.51 7.11
CA TYR A 129 2.19 -29.61 7.43
C TYR A 129 2.46 -28.74 8.66
N ALA A 130 3.09 -29.29 9.71
CA ALA A 130 3.46 -28.52 10.89
C ALA A 130 4.47 -27.41 10.56
N MET A 131 5.48 -27.71 9.74
CA MET A 131 6.44 -26.72 9.25
C MET A 131 5.75 -25.64 8.40
N LEU A 132 4.81 -26.02 7.53
CA LEU A 132 4.01 -25.06 6.78
C LEU A 132 3.25 -24.11 7.71
N ALA A 133 2.55 -24.65 8.71
CA ALA A 133 1.79 -23.85 9.67
C ALA A 133 2.71 -22.86 10.42
N MET A 134 3.89 -23.30 10.85
CA MET A 134 4.89 -22.44 11.49
C MET A 134 5.42 -21.36 10.57
N GLU A 135 5.77 -21.69 9.31
CA GLU A 135 6.25 -20.69 8.34
C GLU A 135 5.16 -19.66 7.99
N LEU A 136 3.90 -20.09 7.87
CA LEU A 136 2.77 -19.17 7.66
C LEU A 136 2.57 -18.24 8.86
N ALA A 137 2.59 -18.78 10.08
CA ALA A 137 2.48 -17.98 11.31
C ALA A 137 3.63 -16.96 11.41
N GLN A 138 4.85 -17.36 11.04
CA GLN A 138 6.00 -16.48 11.03
C GLN A 138 5.86 -15.37 9.97
N ALA A 139 5.39 -15.70 8.75
CA ALA A 139 5.18 -14.73 7.67
C ALA A 139 4.11 -13.69 7.99
N THR A 140 3.09 -14.06 8.77
CA THR A 140 2.07 -13.11 9.24
C THR A 140 2.56 -12.27 10.42
N THR A 141 3.35 -12.86 11.33
CA THR A 141 3.81 -12.17 12.54
C THR A 141 4.97 -11.20 12.25
N SER A 142 5.81 -11.51 11.26
CA SER A 142 6.92 -10.63 10.83
C SER A 142 6.44 -9.27 10.30
N ARG A 143 5.20 -9.20 9.79
CA ARG A 143 4.61 -8.02 9.15
C ARG A 143 3.17 -7.78 9.59
N LEU A 144 2.99 -7.81 10.91
CA LEU A 144 1.68 -7.68 11.56
C LEU A 144 1.01 -6.32 11.27
N ASP A 145 1.82 -5.30 11.05
CA ASP A 145 1.41 -3.98 10.55
C ASP A 145 0.64 -4.07 9.22
N VAL A 146 1.16 -4.81 8.24
CA VAL A 146 0.52 -4.98 6.94
C VAL A 146 -0.71 -5.88 7.04
N VAL A 147 -0.64 -6.96 7.82
CA VAL A 147 -1.77 -7.89 8.00
C VAL A 147 -2.95 -7.20 8.68
N ARG A 148 -2.68 -6.31 9.65
CA ARG A 148 -3.71 -5.54 10.36
C ARG A 148 -4.50 -4.60 9.44
N LEU A 149 -4.00 -4.26 8.25
CA LEU A 149 -4.78 -3.48 7.28
C LEU A 149 -6.01 -4.24 6.74
N TYR A 150 -6.08 -5.55 6.95
CA TYR A 150 -7.09 -6.46 6.40
C TYR A 150 -7.96 -7.14 7.47
N LEU A 151 -7.79 -6.80 8.74
CA LEU A 151 -8.58 -7.30 9.88
C LEU A 151 -9.46 -6.18 10.42
#